data_AF-A0A3D4SXL9-F1
#
_entry.id   AF-A0A3D4SXL9-F1
#
_cell.length_a   1.000
_cell.length_b   1.000
_cell.length_c   1.000
_cell.angle_alpha   90.00
_cell.angle_beta   90.00
_cell.angle_gamma   90.00
#
_symmetry.space_group_name_H-M   'P 1'
#
loop_
_entity.id
_entity.type
_entity.pdbx_description
1 polymer ?
#
loop_
_entity_poly.entity_id
_entity_poly.type
_entity_poly.pdbx_seq_one_letter_code
_entity_poly.pdbx_strand_id
1 'polypeptide(L)'
;TVAVSNRQLSRVIDLLDDAGITVGIDGDNPGRSRGPQLSTVPDPAHPRPVRANVEEQLAGSVEAFRRSREAASDTDADPDGTGETDTDIVRDPHAIMAALRDAYDHGTRVEISYVNADGGAVQEWISVVTMSPVSIVGVSERDGTSLQIRPHRVAWVGVPTTA
;
A
#
# COMPACT_ATOMS: atom_id res chain seq x y z
N THR A 1 3.34 9.75 -20.33
CA THR A 1 4.25 10.91 -20.35
C THR A 1 4.58 11.25 -18.92
N VAL A 2 5.82 11.02 -18.48
CA VAL A 2 6.24 11.27 -17.08
C VAL A 2 7.10 12.53 -17.07
N ALA A 3 6.67 13.55 -16.33
CA ALA A 3 7.45 14.76 -16.13
C ALA A 3 8.47 14.52 -15.02
N VAL A 4 9.75 14.50 -15.37
CA VAL A 4 10.86 14.28 -14.44
C VAL A 4 11.59 15.61 -14.25
N SER A 5 12.00 15.91 -13.01
CA SER A 5 12.66 17.19 -12.71
C SER A 5 14.10 17.22 -13.24
N ASN A 6 14.58 18.39 -13.69
CA ASN A 6 15.89 18.58 -14.30
C ASN A 6 17.08 18.08 -13.46
N ARG A 7 16.96 18.05 -12.12
CA ARG A 7 18.02 17.56 -11.23
C ARG A 7 18.16 16.04 -11.23
N GLN A 8 17.09 15.32 -11.52
CA GLN A 8 17.11 13.86 -11.63
C GLN A 8 17.78 13.42 -12.95
N LEU A 9 17.63 14.23 -14.01
CA LEU A 9 18.32 14.02 -15.28
C LEU A 9 19.84 14.10 -15.15
N SER A 10 20.38 15.07 -14.40
CA SER A 10 21.83 15.25 -14.24
C SER A 10 22.51 14.04 -13.60
N ARG A 11 21.92 13.49 -12.52
CA ARG A 11 22.45 12.31 -11.83
C ARG A 11 22.44 11.05 -12.69
N VAL A 12 21.46 10.92 -13.58
CA VAL A 12 21.35 9.78 -14.49
C VAL A 12 22.39 9.89 -15.59
N ILE A 13 22.69 11.10 -16.07
CA ILE A 13 23.71 11.32 -17.11
C ILE A 13 25.11 11.01 -16.56
N ASP A 14 25.46 11.48 -15.36
CA ASP A 14 26.77 11.22 -14.75
C ASP A 14 26.99 9.71 -14.50
N LEU A 15 25.94 8.99 -14.08
CA LEU A 15 25.98 7.55 -13.86
C LEU A 15 26.16 6.74 -15.17
N LEU A 16 25.62 7.26 -16.28
CA LEU A 16 25.72 6.62 -17.60
C LEU A 16 27.10 6.87 -18.23
N ASP A 17 27.71 8.03 -17.98
CA ASP A 17 29.05 8.36 -18.47
C ASP A 17 30.13 7.55 -17.73
N ASP A 18 30.01 7.38 -16.40
CA ASP A 18 30.87 6.49 -15.61
C ASP A 18 30.77 5.01 -16.04
N ALA A 19 29.65 4.62 -16.65
CA ALA A 19 29.43 3.30 -17.22
C ALA A 19 29.92 3.18 -18.69
N GLY A 20 30.47 4.25 -19.27
CA GLY A 20 30.94 4.30 -20.67
C GLY A 20 29.81 4.29 -21.71
N ILE A 21 28.59 4.65 -21.31
CA ILE A 21 27.40 4.61 -22.16
C ILE A 21 27.17 5.99 -22.79
N THR A 22 27.43 6.11 -24.10
CA THR A 22 27.21 7.35 -24.84
C THR A 22 25.73 7.52 -25.19
N VAL A 23 25.05 8.49 -24.57
CA VAL A 23 23.65 8.80 -24.87
C VAL A 23 23.58 9.91 -25.92
N GLY A 24 23.24 9.54 -27.16
CA GLY A 24 22.94 10.50 -28.23
C GLY A 24 21.47 10.95 -28.16
N ILE A 25 21.24 12.25 -28.10
CA ILE A 25 19.90 12.83 -28.24
C ILE A 25 19.67 13.07 -29.73
N ASP A 26 18.90 12.19 -30.37
CA ASP A 26 18.61 12.27 -31.80
C ASP A 26 17.51 13.33 -32.03
N GLY A 27 17.96 14.57 -32.20
CA GLY A 27 17.14 15.71 -32.59
C GLY A 27 17.41 16.07 -34.05
N ASP A 28 16.42 15.77 -34.89
CA ASP A 28 16.15 16.39 -36.19
C ASP A 28 16.97 15.91 -37.41
N ASN A 29 16.47 14.90 -38.13
CA ASN A 29 16.45 14.89 -39.60
C ASN A 29 15.44 13.86 -40.17
N PRO A 30 14.70 14.16 -41.26
CA PRO A 30 13.58 13.36 -41.74
C PRO A 30 14.03 12.36 -42.82
N GLY A 31 13.79 11.07 -42.61
CA GLY A 31 13.94 10.11 -43.70
C GLY A 31 14.00 8.65 -43.31
N ARG A 32 13.01 7.89 -43.80
CA ARG A 32 12.87 6.42 -43.85
C ARG A 32 12.40 5.73 -42.57
N SER A 33 11.13 5.35 -42.63
CA SER A 33 10.49 4.31 -41.83
C SER A 33 11.34 3.02 -41.79
N ARG A 34 11.92 2.75 -40.62
CA ARG A 34 12.22 1.39 -40.16
C ARG A 34 11.44 1.20 -38.87
N GLY A 35 10.59 0.18 -38.83
CA GLY A 35 9.82 -0.18 -37.64
C GLY A 35 10.74 -0.44 -36.44
N PRO A 36 10.21 -0.39 -35.22
CA PRO A 36 11.01 -0.47 -34.00
C PRO A 36 11.83 -1.78 -33.98
N GLN A 37 13.15 -1.65 -33.90
CA GLN A 37 14.02 -2.81 -33.69
C GLN A 37 13.84 -3.28 -32.26
N LEU A 38 13.27 -4.47 -32.11
CA LEU A 38 13.15 -5.15 -30.83
C LEU A 38 14.55 -5.51 -30.33
N SER A 39 14.92 -4.95 -29.18
CA SER A 39 16.12 -5.28 -28.44
C SER A 39 16.11 -6.77 -28.06
N THR A 40 17.09 -7.54 -28.52
CA THR A 40 17.27 -8.97 -28.20
C THR A 40 18.17 -9.16 -26.98
N VAL A 41 17.95 -8.40 -25.92
CA VAL A 41 18.62 -8.64 -24.64
C VAL A 41 17.91 -9.82 -23.97
N PRO A 42 18.61 -10.92 -23.65
CA PRO A 42 18.03 -12.02 -22.88
C PRO A 42 17.60 -11.49 -21.51
N ASP A 43 16.30 -11.55 -21.24
CA ASP A 43 15.74 -11.18 -19.94
C ASP A 43 16.32 -12.14 -18.89
N PRO A 44 16.99 -11.66 -17.82
CA PRO A 44 17.45 -12.53 -16.74
C PRO A 44 16.26 -13.31 -16.19
N ALA A 45 16.42 -14.61 -16.01
CA ALA A 45 15.35 -15.49 -15.53
C ALA A 45 14.93 -15.06 -14.12
N HIS A 46 13.91 -14.21 -14.03
CA HIS A 46 13.27 -13.88 -12.77
C HIS A 46 12.60 -15.15 -12.24
N PRO A 47 12.99 -15.67 -11.05
CA PRO A 47 12.26 -16.76 -10.44
C PRO A 47 10.85 -16.25 -10.18
N ARG A 48 9.87 -16.74 -10.95
CA ARG A 48 8.47 -16.42 -10.72
C ARG A 48 8.09 -17.08 -9.41
N PRO A 49 7.81 -16.33 -8.33
CA PRO A 49 7.26 -16.95 -7.15
C PRO A 49 5.93 -17.56 -7.54
N VAL A 50 5.80 -18.87 -7.34
CA VAL A 50 4.54 -19.59 -7.58
C VAL A 50 3.51 -18.92 -6.66
N ARG A 51 2.43 -18.34 -7.23
CA ARG A 51 1.43 -17.56 -6.47
C ARG A 51 0.98 -18.24 -5.17
N ALA A 52 0.83 -19.55 -5.20
CA ALA A 52 0.46 -20.37 -4.05
C ALA A 52 1.42 -20.22 -2.85
N ASN A 53 2.74 -20.09 -3.10
CA ASN A 53 3.74 -19.99 -2.04
C ASN A 53 3.73 -18.60 -1.37
N VAL A 54 3.39 -17.56 -2.13
CA VAL A 54 3.22 -16.19 -1.60
C VAL A 54 1.95 -16.10 -0.77
N GLU A 55 0.84 -16.65 -1.26
CA GLU A 55 -0.44 -16.66 -0.53
C GLU A 55 -0.33 -17.41 0.82
N GLU A 56 0.37 -18.55 0.86
CA GLU A 56 0.58 -19.33 2.08
C GLU A 56 1.48 -18.60 3.09
N GLN A 57 2.56 -17.96 2.63
CA GLN A 57 3.44 -17.15 3.49
C GLN A 57 2.74 -15.91 4.07
N LEU A 58 1.90 -15.25 3.27
CA LEU A 58 1.10 -14.11 3.74
C LEU A 58 0.02 -14.55 4.74
N ALA A 59 -0.70 -15.65 4.46
CA ALA A 59 -1.70 -16.19 5.37
C ALA A 59 -1.08 -16.56 6.73
N GLY A 60 0.09 -17.20 6.73
CA GLY A 60 0.82 -17.54 7.95
C GLY A 60 1.25 -16.31 8.76
N SER A 61 1.66 -15.24 8.08
CA SER A 61 2.08 -13.99 8.71
C SER A 61 0.90 -13.23 9.34
N VAL A 62 -0.25 -13.22 8.65
CA VAL A 62 -1.51 -12.64 9.16
C VAL A 62 -2.01 -13.41 10.39
N GLU A 63 -1.97 -14.74 10.35
CA GLU A 63 -2.34 -15.59 11.49
C GLU A 63 -1.41 -15.43 12.70
N ALA A 64 -0.10 -15.29 12.47
CA ALA A 64 0.87 -15.03 13.54
C ALA A 64 0.61 -13.67 14.21
N PHE A 65 0.30 -12.64 13.41
CA PHE A 65 -0.06 -11.32 13.90
C PHE A 65 -1.40 -11.31 14.64
N ARG A 66 -2.39 -12.05 14.13
CA ARG A 66 -3.70 -12.20 14.79
C ARG A 66 -3.52 -12.79 16.19
N ARG A 67 -2.71 -13.84 16.32
CA ARG A 67 -2.42 -14.50 17.60
C ARG A 67 -1.65 -13.61 18.57
N SER A 68 -0.71 -12.80 18.09
CA SER A 68 0.05 -11.90 18.97
C SER A 68 -0.81 -10.76 19.53
N ARG A 69 -1.78 -10.26 18.74
CA ARG A 69 -2.75 -9.26 19.21
C ARG A 69 -3.78 -9.83 20.18
N GLU A 70 -4.28 -11.04 19.96
CA GLU A 70 -5.18 -11.73 20.91
C GLU A 70 -4.51 -11.92 22.28
N ALA A 71 -3.23 -12.30 22.30
CA ALA A 71 -2.46 -12.44 23.54
C ALA A 71 -2.19 -11.10 24.26
N ALA A 72 -2.09 -10.00 23.53
CA ALA A 72 -1.90 -8.66 24.11
C ALA A 72 -3.20 -8.12 24.73
N SER A 73 -4.36 -8.34 24.10
CA SER A 73 -5.65 -7.89 24.62
C SER A 73 -6.10 -8.60 25.91
N ASP A 74 -5.68 -9.85 26.14
CA ASP A 74 -5.95 -10.55 27.41
C ASP A 74 -5.09 -10.05 28.59
N THR A 75 -4.03 -9.28 28.31
CA THR A 75 -3.09 -8.79 29.33
C THR A 75 -3.35 -7.33 29.72
N ASP A 76 -4.04 -6.54 28.90
CA ASP A 76 -4.18 -5.07 29.05
C ASP A 76 -5.51 -4.63 29.67
N ALA A 77 -5.98 -5.35 30.69
CA ALA A 77 -6.96 -4.82 31.63
C ALA A 77 -6.25 -3.92 32.65
N ASP A 78 -5.65 -2.81 32.21
CA ASP A 78 -5.11 -1.77 33.10
C ASP A 78 -5.96 -0.48 32.97
N PRO A 79 -6.39 0.15 34.08
CA PRO A 79 -7.39 1.21 34.10
C PRO A 79 -6.70 2.58 34.17
N ASP A 80 -6.13 3.07 33.07
CA ASP A 80 -5.71 4.47 33.05
C ASP A 80 -5.99 5.16 31.70
N GLY A 81 -6.85 6.16 31.78
CA GLY A 81 -7.54 6.77 30.65
C GLY A 81 -6.60 7.56 29.73
N THR A 82 -6.56 7.15 28.47
CA THR A 82 -6.18 8.00 27.34
C THR A 82 -7.32 8.06 26.34
N GLY A 83 -8.41 8.74 26.70
CA GLY A 83 -9.45 9.22 25.77
C GLY A 83 -9.78 8.25 24.63
N GLU A 84 -10.02 6.99 24.96
CA GLU A 84 -10.40 5.97 23.99
C GLU A 84 -11.77 6.38 23.48
N THR A 85 -11.81 6.87 22.23
CA THR A 85 -13.09 6.96 21.55
C THR A 85 -13.53 5.50 21.49
N ASP A 86 -14.61 5.19 22.20
CA ASP A 86 -15.15 3.84 22.23
C ASP A 86 -15.29 3.40 20.77
N THR A 87 -14.57 2.34 20.39
CA THR A 87 -14.42 1.92 19.00
C THR A 87 -14.80 0.47 18.91
N ASP A 88 -15.78 0.17 18.06
CA ASP A 88 -16.14 -1.21 17.78
C ASP A 88 -15.14 -1.80 16.78
N ILE A 89 -14.43 -2.85 17.21
CA ILE A 89 -13.36 -3.47 16.43
C ILE A 89 -13.93 -4.59 15.58
N VAL A 90 -13.95 -4.36 14.27
CA VAL A 90 -14.42 -5.31 13.26
C VAL A 90 -13.24 -6.08 12.65
N ARG A 91 -13.34 -7.42 12.65
CA ARG A 91 -12.26 -8.32 12.18
C ARG A 91 -12.66 -9.23 11.03
N ASP A 92 -13.95 -9.53 10.87
CA ASP A 92 -14.41 -10.37 9.77
C ASP A 92 -14.26 -9.64 8.43
N PRO A 93 -13.71 -10.26 7.37
CA PRO A 93 -13.47 -9.56 6.09
C PRO A 93 -14.73 -8.95 5.46
N HIS A 94 -15.88 -9.60 5.57
CA HIS A 94 -17.13 -9.06 5.04
C HIS A 94 -17.62 -7.89 5.90
N ALA A 95 -17.54 -8.04 7.23
CA ALA A 95 -17.89 -6.98 8.16
C ALA A 95 -16.97 -5.76 8.04
N ILE A 96 -15.65 -5.96 7.83
CA ILE A 96 -14.67 -4.88 7.57
C ILE A 96 -15.10 -4.08 6.35
N MET A 97 -15.42 -4.75 5.25
CA MET A 97 -15.86 -4.06 4.02
C MET A 97 -17.21 -3.35 4.22
N ALA A 98 -18.11 -3.92 5.02
CA ALA A 98 -19.38 -3.27 5.36
C ALA A 98 -19.14 -2.00 6.21
N ALA A 99 -18.29 -2.07 7.23
CA ALA A 99 -17.92 -0.94 8.09
C ALA A 99 -17.23 0.17 7.29
N LEU A 100 -16.29 -0.18 6.40
CA LEU A 100 -15.62 0.80 5.53
C LEU A 100 -16.58 1.45 4.53
N ARG A 101 -17.56 0.69 4.02
CA ARG A 101 -18.62 1.26 3.16
C ARG A 101 -19.48 2.22 3.94
N ASP A 102 -19.92 1.84 5.13
CA ASP A 102 -20.74 2.69 6.00
C ASP A 102 -20.01 3.99 6.36
N ALA A 103 -18.72 3.89 6.67
CA ALA A 103 -17.88 5.05 6.95
C ALA A 103 -17.71 5.98 5.73
N TYR A 104 -17.55 5.41 4.55
CA TYR A 104 -17.52 6.17 3.30
C TYR A 104 -18.84 6.90 3.03
N ASP A 105 -19.97 6.20 3.21
CA ASP A 105 -21.31 6.74 2.92
C ASP A 105 -21.69 7.86 3.91
N HIS A 106 -21.26 7.76 5.17
CA HIS A 106 -21.53 8.76 6.22
C HIS A 106 -20.42 9.81 6.37
N GLY A 107 -19.30 9.67 5.67
CA GLY A 107 -18.13 10.54 5.81
C GLY A 107 -17.50 10.50 7.21
N THR A 108 -17.54 9.34 7.88
CA THR A 108 -16.92 9.16 9.19
C THR A 108 -15.49 8.64 9.05
N ARG A 109 -14.64 9.02 9.99
CA ARG A 109 -13.29 8.48 10.10
C ARG A 109 -13.33 7.12 10.78
N VAL A 110 -12.40 6.25 10.39
CA VAL A 110 -12.22 4.93 10.98
C VAL A 110 -10.76 4.73 11.35
N GLU A 111 -10.53 3.92 12.37
CA GLU A 111 -9.20 3.40 12.63
C GLU A 111 -8.99 2.15 11.78
N ILE A 112 -7.88 2.08 11.07
CA ILE A 112 -7.54 0.91 10.26
C ILE A 112 -6.19 0.36 10.69
N SER A 113 -6.12 -0.96 10.87
CA SER A 113 -4.85 -1.66 10.99
C SER A 113 -4.61 -2.54 9.78
N TYR A 114 -3.44 -2.38 9.16
CA TYR A 114 -3.08 -3.08 7.94
C TYR A 114 -1.57 -3.34 7.86
N VAL A 115 -1.19 -4.26 7.00
CA VAL A 115 0.22 -4.51 6.67
C VAL A 115 0.62 -3.65 5.46
N ASN A 116 1.65 -2.82 5.58
CA ASN A 116 2.18 -1.97 4.50
C ASN A 116 3.04 -2.76 3.50
N ALA A 117 3.35 -2.21 2.32
CA ALA A 117 4.05 -2.92 1.23
C ALA A 117 5.37 -3.60 1.66
N ASP A 118 6.04 -3.04 2.66
CA ASP A 118 7.31 -3.52 3.21
C ASP A 118 7.13 -4.62 4.28
N GLY A 119 5.88 -5.00 4.59
CA GLY A 119 5.54 -6.01 5.60
C GLY A 119 5.38 -5.47 7.02
N GLY A 120 5.51 -4.17 7.22
CA GLY A 120 5.30 -3.51 8.51
C GLY A 120 3.82 -3.38 8.86
N ALA A 121 3.46 -3.68 10.12
CA ALA A 121 2.13 -3.40 10.64
C ALA A 121 1.97 -1.89 10.87
N VAL A 122 0.89 -1.33 10.36
CA VAL A 122 0.51 0.09 10.49
C VAL A 122 -0.87 0.16 11.12
N GLN A 123 -1.08 1.15 11.98
CA GLN A 123 -2.36 1.48 12.59
C GLN A 123 -2.55 2.99 12.46
N GLU A 124 -3.68 3.39 11.89
CA GLU A 124 -3.90 4.79 11.51
C GLU A 124 -5.38 5.14 11.42
N TRP A 125 -5.71 6.37 11.81
CA TRP A 125 -7.02 6.95 11.57
C TRP A 125 -7.08 7.51 10.15
N ILE A 126 -8.08 7.07 9.39
CA ILE A 126 -8.29 7.51 8.02
C ILE A 126 -9.72 7.99 7.80
N SER A 127 -9.86 9.01 6.95
CA SER A 127 -11.12 9.29 6.28
C SER A 127 -11.17 8.52 4.97
N VAL A 128 -12.18 7.67 4.79
CA VAL A 128 -12.33 6.85 3.56
C VAL A 128 -12.82 7.74 2.43
N VAL A 129 -12.11 7.77 1.31
CA VAL A 129 -12.43 8.63 0.16
C VAL A 129 -13.01 7.84 -1.00
N THR A 130 -12.52 6.62 -1.25
CA THR A 130 -13.14 5.71 -2.21
C THR A 130 -12.88 4.27 -1.82
N MET A 131 -13.80 3.39 -2.22
CA MET A 131 -13.62 1.96 -1.99
C MET A 131 -14.07 1.14 -3.19
N SER A 132 -13.29 0.11 -3.50
CA SER A 132 -13.59 -0.93 -4.47
C SER A 132 -13.27 -2.30 -3.87
N PRO A 133 -13.72 -3.42 -4.47
CA PRO A 133 -13.39 -4.75 -3.99
C PRO A 133 -11.88 -5.08 -3.94
N VAL A 134 -11.03 -4.27 -4.60
CA VAL A 134 -9.59 -4.52 -4.72
C VAL A 134 -8.72 -3.43 -4.09
N SER A 135 -9.30 -2.29 -3.74
CA SER A 135 -8.56 -1.12 -3.25
C SER A 135 -9.45 -0.25 -2.38
N ILE A 136 -8.92 0.13 -1.21
CA ILE A 136 -9.44 1.14 -0.30
C ILE A 136 -8.51 2.34 -0.44
N VAL A 137 -9.08 3.53 -0.66
CA VAL A 137 -8.31 4.78 -0.71
C VAL A 137 -8.85 5.69 0.39
N GLY A 138 -7.96 6.10 1.27
CA GLY A 138 -8.26 7.02 2.36
C GLY A 138 -7.23 8.13 2.47
N VAL A 139 -7.52 9.09 3.32
CA VAL A 139 -6.58 10.15 3.72
C VAL A 139 -6.25 9.96 5.18
N SER A 140 -4.96 9.96 5.52
CA SER A 140 -4.50 9.95 6.90
C SER A 140 -4.98 11.19 7.64
N GLU A 141 -5.57 11.01 8.81
CA GLU A 141 -5.90 12.12 9.72
C GLU A 141 -4.65 12.73 10.38
N ARG A 142 -3.53 11.99 10.41
CA ARG A 142 -2.30 12.42 11.06
C ARG A 142 -1.53 13.42 10.22
N ASP A 143 -1.37 13.14 8.93
CA ASP A 143 -0.49 13.92 8.04
C ASP A 143 -1.15 14.34 6.72
N GLY A 144 -2.41 13.98 6.49
CA GLY A 144 -3.16 14.33 5.29
C GLY A 144 -2.69 13.59 4.03
N THR A 145 -1.82 12.57 4.17
CA THR A 145 -1.35 11.81 3.02
C THR A 145 -2.41 10.84 2.52
N SER A 146 -2.45 10.65 1.19
CA SER A 146 -3.32 9.66 0.58
C SER A 146 -2.72 8.27 0.73
N LEU A 147 -3.55 7.34 1.21
CA LEU A 147 -3.20 5.96 1.45
C LEU A 147 -3.97 5.06 0.50
N GLN A 148 -3.29 4.08 -0.09
CA GLN A 148 -3.91 3.04 -0.89
C GLN A 148 -3.65 1.67 -0.27
N ILE A 149 -4.72 1.04 0.21
CA ILE A 149 -4.67 -0.20 0.97
C ILE A 149 -5.43 -1.28 0.20
N ARG A 150 -4.86 -2.48 0.10
CA ARG A 150 -5.57 -3.63 -0.48
C ARG A 150 -6.39 -4.32 0.61
N PRO A 151 -7.66 -4.69 0.37
CA PRO A 151 -8.53 -5.26 1.41
C PRO A 151 -7.96 -6.47 2.15
N HIS A 152 -7.28 -7.40 1.45
CA HIS A 152 -6.67 -8.58 2.06
C HIS A 152 -5.50 -8.29 3.02
N ARG A 153 -5.07 -7.03 3.14
CA ARG A 153 -3.98 -6.60 4.01
C ARG A 153 -4.49 -5.96 5.30
N VAL A 154 -5.79 -5.74 5.39
CA VAL A 154 -6.45 -5.16 6.54
C VAL A 154 -6.63 -6.25 7.58
N ALA A 155 -6.13 -6.01 8.78
CA ALA A 155 -6.27 -6.91 9.92
C ALA A 155 -7.57 -6.64 10.67
N TRP A 156 -7.92 -5.36 10.86
CA TRP A 156 -9.15 -4.94 11.51
C TRP A 156 -9.46 -3.46 11.21
N VAL A 157 -10.70 -3.07 11.47
CA VAL A 157 -11.18 -1.69 11.39
C VAL A 157 -11.91 -1.34 12.68
N GLY A 158 -11.55 -0.23 13.31
CA GLY A 158 -12.23 0.34 14.48
C GLY A 158 -13.18 1.45 14.03
N VAL A 159 -14.47 1.28 14.31
CA VAL A 159 -15.50 2.27 14.00
C VAL A 159 -15.83 3.06 15.27
N PRO A 160 -15.77 4.41 15.27
CA PRO A 160 -16.16 5.20 16.43
C PRO A 160 -17.62 4.90 16.80
N THR A 161 -17.87 4.53 18.05
CA THR A 161 -19.22 4.48 18.60
C THR A 161 -19.59 5.88 19.11
N THR A 162 -20.75 6.37 18.72
CA THR A 162 -21.35 7.53 19.38
C THR A 162 -21.91 7.06 20.71
N ALA A 163 -21.30 7.51 21.82
CA ALA A 163 -21.84 7.37 23.17
C ALA A 163 -23.18 8.09 23.34
#